data_AF-A0A3R6MVA1-F1
#
_entry.id   AF-A0A3R6MVA1-F1
#
_cell.length_a   1.000
_cell.length_b   1.000
_cell.length_c   1.000
_cell.angle_alpha   90.00
_cell.angle_beta   90.00
_cell.angle_gamma   90.00
#
_symmetry.space_group_name_H-M   'P 1'
#
loop_
_entity.id
_entity.type
_entity.pdbx_description
1 polymer ?
#
loop_
_entity_poly.entity_id
_entity_poly.type
_entity_poly.pdbx_seq_one_letter_code
_entity_poly.pdbx_strand_id
1 'polypeptide(L)'
;MGKWDENSGYYCLLIAIFCGLDVYESVLMYKYGPNHPLCQKILRKKIKTEYREDMDSDEVGEMMYQLRKAGYTLEEISNAFNCYPSTVRRRIEKVKGKDNEKQG
;
A
#
# COMPACT_ATOMS: atom_id res chain seq x y z
N MET A 1 0.62 -23.26 -17.77
CA MET A 1 -0.78 -22.77 -17.68
C MET A 1 -1.34 -23.33 -16.38
N GLY A 2 -1.63 -22.50 -15.37
CA GLY A 2 -2.27 -22.99 -14.14
C GLY A 2 -3.58 -23.69 -14.53
N LYS A 3 -3.74 -24.95 -14.13
CA LYS A 3 -4.92 -25.74 -14.51
C LYS A 3 -6.13 -25.11 -13.84
N TRP A 4 -7.05 -24.63 -14.67
CA TRP A 4 -8.38 -24.32 -14.20
C TRP A 4 -9.06 -25.65 -13.88
N ASP A 5 -9.43 -25.81 -12.62
CA ASP A 5 -10.19 -26.94 -12.12
C ASP A 5 -11.57 -26.49 -11.64
N GLU A 6 -12.42 -27.43 -11.22
CA GLU A 6 -13.79 -27.17 -10.77
C GLU A 6 -13.86 -26.12 -9.65
N ASN A 7 -12.79 -25.97 -8.87
CA ASN A 7 -12.71 -25.03 -7.76
C ASN A 7 -12.05 -23.68 -8.10
N SER A 8 -11.54 -23.48 -9.32
CA SER A 8 -10.89 -22.22 -9.71
C SER A 8 -11.80 -21.00 -9.52
N GLY A 9 -13.12 -21.16 -9.71
CA GLY A 9 -14.11 -20.12 -9.42
C GLY A 9 -14.16 -19.73 -7.95
N TYR A 10 -14.18 -20.73 -7.04
CA TYR A 10 -14.18 -20.48 -5.59
C TYR A 10 -12.89 -19.79 -5.13
N TYR A 11 -11.73 -20.17 -5.68
CA TYR A 11 -10.47 -19.50 -5.37
C TYR A 11 -10.44 -18.05 -5.86
N CYS A 12 -10.94 -17.77 -7.07
CA CYS A 12 -11.05 -16.40 -7.57
C CYS A 12 -11.99 -15.56 -6.68
N LEU A 13 -13.11 -16.14 -6.23
CA LEU A 13 -14.02 -15.47 -5.30
C LEU A 13 -13.36 -15.15 -3.95
N LEU A 14 -12.64 -16.11 -3.36
CA LEU A 14 -11.90 -15.89 -2.10
C LEU A 14 -10.84 -14.79 -2.26
N ILE A 15 -10.10 -14.79 -3.38
CA ILE A 15 -9.11 -13.76 -3.68
C ILE A 15 -9.78 -12.39 -3.85
N ALA A 16 -10.92 -12.32 -4.54
CA ALA A 16 -11.67 -11.08 -4.72
C ALA A 16 -12.06 -10.45 -3.38
N ILE A 17 -12.59 -11.27 -2.47
CA ILE A 17 -13.03 -10.84 -1.13
C ILE A 17 -11.82 -10.41 -0.28
N PHE A 18 -10.79 -11.25 -0.16
CA PHE A 18 -9.66 -10.97 0.72
C PHE A 18 -8.75 -9.83 0.25
N CYS A 19 -8.70 -9.56 -1.06
CA CYS A 19 -7.84 -8.54 -1.63
C CYS A 19 -8.59 -7.32 -2.18
N GLY A 20 -9.92 -7.23 -2.00
CA GLY A 20 -10.74 -6.12 -2.51
C GLY A 20 -10.68 -5.98 -4.04
N LEU A 21 -10.57 -7.11 -4.75
CA LEU A 21 -10.39 -7.14 -6.20
C LEU A 21 -11.73 -7.33 -6.92
N ASP A 22 -11.84 -6.80 -8.14
CA ASP A 22 -12.93 -7.17 -9.02
C ASP A 22 -12.74 -8.59 -9.58
N VAL A 23 -13.77 -9.10 -10.28
CA VAL A 23 -13.76 -10.46 -10.85
C VAL A 23 -12.56 -10.66 -11.77
N TYR A 24 -12.24 -9.69 -12.64
CA TYR A 24 -11.15 -9.80 -13.60
C TYR A 24 -9.78 -9.77 -12.91
N GLU A 25 -9.58 -8.83 -11.99
CA GLU A 25 -8.38 -8.72 -11.16
C GLU A 25 -8.12 -10.00 -10.34
N SER A 26 -9.17 -10.60 -9.77
CA SER A 26 -9.06 -11.84 -9.00
C SER A 26 -8.64 -13.04 -9.86
N VAL A 27 -9.15 -13.11 -11.09
CA VAL A 27 -8.77 -14.13 -12.08
C VAL A 27 -7.30 -13.99 -12.46
N LEU A 28 -6.83 -12.76 -12.69
CA LEU A 28 -5.42 -12.52 -12.98
C LEU A 28 -4.53 -12.90 -11.79
N MET A 29 -4.97 -12.56 -10.58
CA MET A 29 -4.27 -12.88 -9.34
C MET A 29 -4.15 -14.39 -9.12
N TYR A 30 -5.23 -15.14 -9.35
CA TYR A 30 -5.22 -16.61 -9.30
C TYR A 30 -4.27 -17.21 -10.36
N LYS A 31 -4.32 -16.68 -11.58
CA LYS A 31 -3.57 -17.22 -12.72
C LYS A 31 -2.06 -16.98 -12.62
N TYR A 32 -1.66 -15.79 -12.19
CA TYR A 32 -0.26 -15.35 -12.22
C TYR A 32 0.41 -15.30 -10.84
N GLY A 33 -0.38 -15.24 -9.78
CA GLY A 33 0.10 -15.13 -8.41
C GLY A 33 0.53 -13.70 -8.03
N PRO A 34 0.62 -13.41 -6.72
CA PRO A 34 0.86 -12.06 -6.21
C PRO A 34 2.24 -11.50 -6.58
N ASN A 35 3.23 -12.37 -6.82
CA ASN A 35 4.58 -11.96 -7.19
C ASN A 35 4.72 -11.53 -8.66
N HIS A 36 3.69 -11.76 -9.49
CA HIS A 36 3.72 -11.33 -10.88
C HIS A 36 3.64 -9.80 -11.00
N PRO A 37 4.43 -9.13 -11.86
CA PRO A 37 4.49 -7.67 -11.95
C PRO A 37 3.11 -7.00 -12.15
N LEU A 38 2.26 -7.62 -12.96
CA LEU A 38 0.89 -7.13 -13.18
C LEU A 38 0.03 -7.21 -11.91
N CYS A 39 0.12 -8.30 -11.15
CA CYS A 39 -0.61 -8.51 -9.92
C CYS A 39 -0.12 -7.57 -8.81
N GLN A 40 1.18 -7.34 -8.71
CA GLN A 40 1.73 -6.31 -7.82
C GLN A 40 1.18 -4.92 -8.15
N LYS A 41 1.03 -4.58 -9.44
CA LYS A 41 0.46 -3.29 -9.86
C LYS A 41 -1.01 -3.15 -9.43
N ILE A 42 -1.79 -4.23 -9.53
CA ILE A 42 -3.19 -4.27 -9.06
C ILE A 42 -3.24 -4.03 -7.54
N LEU A 43 -2.52 -4.83 -6.74
CA LEU A 43 -2.52 -4.70 -5.28
C LEU A 43 -2.05 -3.32 -4.82
N ARG A 44 -0.98 -2.78 -5.42
CA ARG A 44 -0.49 -1.43 -5.11
C ARG A 44 -1.53 -0.36 -5.42
N LYS A 45 -2.32 -0.51 -6.49
CA LYS A 45 -3.39 0.43 -6.82
C LYS A 45 -4.48 0.41 -5.75
N LYS A 46 -4.88 -0.78 -5.28
CA LYS A 46 -5.90 -0.94 -4.23
C LYS A 46 -5.48 -0.35 -2.90
N ILE A 47 -4.26 -0.69 -2.44
CA ILE A 47 -3.60 -0.06 -1.29
C ILE A 47 -3.64 1.47 -1.44
N LYS A 48 -3.17 1.99 -2.58
CA LYS A 48 -3.15 3.43 -2.82
C LYS A 48 -4.54 4.06 -2.74
N THR A 49 -5.60 3.40 -3.21
CA THR A 49 -6.98 3.88 -3.10
C THR A 49 -7.43 3.93 -1.64
N GLU A 50 -7.29 2.83 -0.90
CA GLU A 50 -7.67 2.75 0.52
C GLU A 50 -6.95 3.79 1.40
N TYR A 51 -5.65 4.02 1.17
CA TYR A 51 -4.87 4.99 1.96
C TYR A 51 -5.02 6.44 1.48
N ARG A 52 -5.55 6.71 0.28
CA ARG A 52 -5.65 8.09 -0.26
C ARG A 52 -7.04 8.68 -0.23
N GLU A 53 -8.09 7.88 -0.21
CA GLU A 53 -9.44 8.44 -0.26
C GLU A 53 -9.80 9.22 1.02
N ASP A 54 -9.15 8.91 2.15
CA ASP A 54 -9.52 9.50 3.44
C ASP A 54 -8.44 10.33 4.16
N MET A 55 -7.16 10.31 3.72
CA MET A 55 -6.08 10.99 4.45
C MET A 55 -5.52 12.24 3.77
N ASP A 56 -5.46 13.36 4.51
CA ASP A 56 -4.72 14.55 4.10
C ASP A 56 -3.20 14.30 4.11
N SER A 57 -2.50 15.09 3.30
CA SER A 57 -1.04 15.15 3.24
C SER A 57 -0.33 15.29 4.58
N ASP A 58 -0.93 15.95 5.58
CA ASP A 58 -0.36 16.06 6.92
C ASP A 58 -0.52 14.74 7.71
N GLU A 59 -1.67 14.07 7.65
CA GLU A 59 -1.91 12.77 8.29
C GLU A 59 -0.98 11.69 7.74
N VAL A 60 -0.75 11.69 6.42
CA VAL A 60 0.26 10.80 5.82
C VAL A 60 1.66 11.12 6.34
N GLY A 61 1.97 12.39 6.57
CA GLY A 61 3.23 12.81 7.18
C GLY A 61 3.40 12.29 8.61
N GLU A 62 2.34 12.38 9.42
CA GLU A 62 2.31 11.85 10.78
C GLU A 62 2.54 10.33 10.80
N MET A 63 1.86 9.59 9.93
CA MET A 63 2.03 8.14 9.83
C MET A 63 3.48 7.76 9.45
N MET A 64 4.07 8.47 8.48
CA MET A 64 5.48 8.30 8.11
C MET A 64 6.42 8.59 9.29
N TYR A 65 6.12 9.61 10.09
CA TYR A 65 6.90 9.95 11.27
C TYR A 65 6.81 8.87 12.35
N GLN A 66 5.61 8.34 12.62
CA GLN A 66 5.43 7.25 13.59
C GLN A 66 6.15 5.97 13.16
N LEU A 67 6.08 5.59 11.88
CA LEU A 67 6.85 4.46 11.35
C LEU A 67 8.36 4.68 11.51
N ARG A 68 8.84 5.91 11.29
CA ARG A 68 10.26 6.22 11.51
C ARG A 68 10.65 6.07 12.98
N LYS A 69 9.80 6.47 13.93
CA LYS A 69 10.02 6.27 15.38
C LYS A 69 9.98 4.79 15.77
N ALA A 70 9.18 3.98 15.09
CA ALA A 70 9.11 2.53 15.28
C ALA A 70 10.30 1.76 14.69
N GLY A 71 11.24 2.44 14.02
CA GLY A 71 12.50 1.86 13.55
C GLY A 71 12.55 1.53 12.05
N TYR A 72 11.46 1.72 11.31
CA TYR A 72 11.44 1.50 9.87
C TYR A 72 12.38 2.46 9.14
N THR A 73 13.01 1.97 8.07
CA THR A 73 13.90 2.73 7.20
C THR A 73 13.11 3.64 6.26
N LEU A 74 13.78 4.65 5.69
CA LEU A 74 13.14 5.52 4.69
C LEU A 74 12.73 4.74 3.45
N GLU A 75 13.51 3.73 3.07
CA GLU A 75 13.26 2.85 1.94
C GLU A 75 11.99 2.01 2.16
N GLU A 76 11.84 1.36 3.32
CA GLU A 76 10.65 0.57 3.67
C GLU A 76 9.39 1.43 3.69
N ILE A 77 9.47 2.61 4.30
CA ILE A 77 8.36 3.56 4.32
C ILE A 77 8.06 4.04 2.89
N SER A 78 9.08 4.37 2.09
CA SER A 78 8.87 4.83 0.72
C SER A 78 8.19 3.78 -0.16
N ASN A 79 8.52 2.50 0.05
CA ASN A 79 7.89 1.37 -0.61
C ASN A 79 6.42 1.23 -0.20
N ALA A 80 6.12 1.33 1.10
CA ALA A 80 4.76 1.21 1.63
C ALA A 80 3.83 2.31 1.10
N PHE A 81 4.33 3.56 1.02
CA PHE A 81 3.56 4.70 0.52
C PHE A 81 3.73 4.93 -0.99
N ASN A 82 4.49 4.07 -1.68
CA ASN A 82 4.83 4.16 -3.10
C ASN A 82 5.23 5.60 -3.51
N CYS A 83 6.19 6.15 -2.79
CA CYS A 83 6.77 7.46 -3.05
C CYS A 83 8.30 7.37 -2.99
N TYR A 84 9.00 8.45 -3.31
CA TYR A 84 10.46 8.47 -3.18
C TYR A 84 10.88 8.62 -1.71
N PRO A 85 12.02 8.03 -1.27
CA PRO A 85 12.58 8.26 0.08
C PRO A 85 12.73 9.75 0.44
N SER A 86 12.99 10.60 -0.56
CA SER A 86 13.04 12.07 -0.41
C SER A 86 11.70 12.68 0.00
N THR A 87 10.58 12.11 -0.48
CA THR A 87 9.22 12.55 -0.11
C THR A 87 8.93 12.19 1.34
N VAL A 88 9.33 10.99 1.76
CA VAL A 88 9.23 10.55 3.16
C VAL A 88 10.01 11.50 4.07
N ARG A 89 11.28 11.77 3.74
CA ARG A 89 12.12 12.69 4.52
C ARG A 89 11.48 14.08 4.66
N ARG A 90 11.07 14.68 3.53
CA ARG A 90 10.43 16.01 3.51
C ARG A 90 9.18 16.08 4.39
N ARG A 91 8.34 15.05 4.37
CA ARG A 91 7.09 15.01 5.16
C ARG A 91 7.36 14.84 6.66
N ILE A 92 8.31 13.98 7.02
CA ILE A 92 8.73 13.80 8.42
C ILE A 92 9.33 15.10 8.99
N GLU A 93 10.16 15.81 8.23
CA GLU A 93 10.74 17.08 8.65
C GLU A 93 9.66 18.15 8.86
N LYS A 94 8.66 18.22 7.97
CA LYS A 94 7.51 19.12 8.12
C LYS A 94 6.74 18.86 9.42
N VAL A 95 6.50 17.59 9.77
CA VAL A 95 5.82 17.19 11.02
C VAL A 95 6.65 17.55 12.24
N LYS A 96 7.95 17.21 12.26
CA LYS A 96 8.87 17.56 13.36
C LYS A 96 8.93 19.06 13.63
N GLY A 97 8.89 19.89 12.60
CA GLY A 97 8.85 21.35 12.75
C GLY A 97 7.61 21.82 13.52
N LYS A 98 6.43 21.28 13.17
CA LYS A 98 5.17 21.61 13.84
C LYS A 98 5.11 21.12 15.29
N ASP A 99 5.70 19.96 15.60
CA ASP A 99 5.77 19.44 16.98
C ASP A 99 6.59 20.37 17.90
N ASN A 100 7.68 20.93 17.37
CA ASN A 100 8.54 21.85 18.13
C ASN A 100 7.88 23.22 18.36
N GLU A 101 7.09 23.73 17.40
CA GLU A 101 6.35 25.00 17.53
C GLU A 101 5.20 24.94 18.53
N LYS A 102 4.63 23.76 18.80
CA LYS A 102 3.54 23.59 19.78
C LYS A 102 4.03 23.48 21.24
N GLN A 103 5.34 23.31 21.46
CA GLN A 103 5.94 23.13 22.78
C GLN A 103 6.66 24.38 23.31
N GLY A 104 6.79 25.43 22.50
CA GLY A 104 7.34 26.74 22.88
C GLY A 104 6.24 27.76 23.13
#